data_AF-A0A2I0VG80-F1
#
_entry.id   AF-A0A2I0VG80-F1
#
_cell.length_a   1.000
_cell.length_b   1.000
_cell.length_c   1.000
_cell.angle_alpha   90.00
_cell.angle_beta   90.00
_cell.angle_gamma   90.00
#
_symmetry.space_group_name_H-M   'P 1'
#
loop_
_entity.id
_entity.type
_entity.pdbx_description
1 polymer ?
#
loop_
_entity_poly.entity_id
_entity_poly.type
_entity_poly.pdbx_seq_one_letter_code
_entity_poly.pdbx_strand_id
1 'polypeptide(L)' 'MIKRTTLHDLYESQGESPWYDNLCRPVTNLLPHIARGVRGVTSNPTIFQKAISSSNAYDEQFG' A
#
# COMPACT_ATOMS: atom_id res chain seq x y z
N MET A 1 1.12 19.68 -9.78
CA MET A 1 2.38 18.93 -10.05
C MET A 1 2.56 17.88 -8.96
N ILE A 2 2.80 16.63 -9.32
CA ILE A 2 3.18 15.60 -8.34
C ILE A 2 4.60 15.92 -7.89
N LYS A 3 4.81 16.09 -6.58
CA LYS A 3 6.13 16.38 -6.01
C LYS A 3 6.97 15.11 -6.07
N ARG A 4 8.09 15.16 -6.79
CA ARG A 4 9.09 14.08 -6.85
C ARG A 4 9.59 13.73 -5.46
N THR A 5 9.87 12.45 -5.24
CA THR A 5 10.38 11.88 -3.98
C THR A 5 11.54 10.93 -4.28
N THR A 6 12.24 10.51 -3.25
CA THR A 6 13.31 9.50 -3.35
C THR A 6 12.83 8.16 -3.89
N LEU A 7 11.56 7.80 -3.74
CA LEU A 7 11.00 6.56 -4.30
C LEU A 7 10.95 6.58 -5.84
N HIS A 8 10.75 7.78 -6.42
CA HIS A 8 10.82 7.94 -7.87
C HIS A 8 12.26 7.75 -8.36
N ASP A 9 13.23 8.36 -7.66
CA ASP A 9 14.64 8.27 -8.03
C ASP A 9 15.19 6.84 -7.83
N LEU A 10 14.72 6.11 -6.81
CA LEU A 10 15.07 4.70 -6.59
C LEU A 10 14.72 3.84 -7.81
N TYR A 11 13.54 4.06 -8.39
CA TYR A 11 13.14 3.33 -9.59
C TYR A 11 13.86 3.83 -10.84
N GLU A 12 13.84 5.14 -11.10
CA GLU A 12 14.35 5.70 -12.35
C GLU A 12 15.88 5.66 -12.45
N SER A 13 16.58 5.86 -11.34
CA SER A 13 18.05 5.95 -11.32
C SER A 13 18.72 4.63 -10.94
N GLN A 14 18.07 3.80 -10.12
CA GLN A 14 18.66 2.55 -9.61
C GLN A 14 17.98 1.29 -10.17
N GLY A 15 16.82 1.41 -10.84
CA GLY A 15 16.07 0.27 -11.37
C GLY A 15 15.26 -0.50 -10.30
N GLU A 16 15.29 -0.06 -9.05
CA GLU A 16 14.66 -0.75 -7.92
C GLU A 16 13.21 -0.27 -7.72
N SER A 17 12.26 -1.20 -7.70
CA SER A 17 10.84 -0.86 -7.55
C SER A 17 10.43 -0.84 -6.06
N PRO A 18 10.01 0.30 -5.49
CA PRO A 18 9.59 0.36 -4.10
C PRO A 18 8.16 -0.18 -3.89
N TRP A 19 8.01 -1.08 -2.91
CA TRP A 19 6.73 -1.72 -2.56
C TRP A 19 6.30 -1.32 -1.15
N TYR A 20 4.99 -1.27 -0.92
CA TYR A 20 4.40 -0.97 0.38
C TYR A 20 3.87 -2.25 1.04
N ASP A 21 4.44 -2.59 2.19
CA ASP A 21 4.14 -3.85 2.91
C ASP A 21 2.93 -3.73 3.84
N ASN A 22 1.80 -3.35 3.27
CA ASN A 22 0.51 -3.35 3.95
C ASN A 22 -0.63 -3.28 2.93
N LEU A 23 -1.75 -3.95 3.23
CA LEU A 23 -2.96 -3.92 2.42
C LEU A 23 -4.19 -4.07 3.30
N CYS A 24 -5.03 -3.04 3.35
CA CYS A 24 -6.27 -3.00 4.14
C CYS A 24 -7.34 -2.18 3.41
N ARG A 25 -8.62 -2.45 3.69
CA ARG A 25 -9.75 -1.65 3.22
C ARG A 25 -9.92 -0.38 4.09
N PRO A 26 -10.28 0.77 3.48
CA PRO A 26 -10.44 0.99 2.05
C PRO A 26 -9.08 1.17 1.34
N VAL A 27 -8.96 0.63 0.14
CA VAL A 27 -7.71 0.68 -0.66
C VAL A 27 -7.37 2.10 -1.14
N THR A 28 -8.31 3.04 -1.04
CA THR A 28 -8.10 4.47 -1.34
C THR A 28 -7.00 5.10 -0.48
N ASN A 29 -6.71 4.53 0.68
CA ASN A 29 -5.61 4.95 1.54
C ASN A 29 -4.23 4.74 0.88
N LEU A 30 -4.14 3.97 -0.20
CA LEU A 30 -2.90 3.78 -0.98
C LEU A 30 -2.62 4.93 -1.95
N LEU A 31 -3.62 5.75 -2.32
CA LEU A 31 -3.45 6.82 -3.32
C LEU A 31 -2.28 7.78 -2.99
N PRO A 32 -2.10 8.25 -1.74
CA PRO A 32 -0.94 9.08 -1.39
C PRO A 32 0.40 8.36 -1.48
N HIS A 33 0.42 7.03 -1.34
CA HIS A 33 1.63 6.22 -1.49
C HIS A 33 2.00 6.06 -2.96
N ILE A 34 1.00 5.79 -3.81
CA ILE A 34 1.18 5.74 -5.27
C ILE A 34 1.67 7.09 -5.80
N ALA A 35 1.05 8.18 -5.37
CA ALA A 35 1.46 9.54 -5.75
C ALA A 35 2.89 9.89 -5.27
N ARG A 36 3.39 9.22 -4.22
CA ARG A 36 4.76 9.37 -3.73
C ARG A 36 5.74 8.40 -4.38
N GLY A 37 5.33 7.55 -5.31
CA GLY A 37 6.22 6.69 -6.07
C GLY A 37 6.22 5.20 -5.67
N VAL A 38 5.33 4.76 -4.78
CA VAL A 38 5.12 3.31 -4.54
C VAL A 38 4.58 2.65 -5.80
N ARG A 39 5.14 1.50 -6.18
CA ARG A 39 4.82 0.79 -7.44
C ARG A 39 4.20 -0.59 -7.25
N GLY A 40 4.13 -1.07 -6.01
CA GLY A 40 3.54 -2.35 -5.65
C GLY A 40 3.11 -2.38 -4.20
N VAL A 41 2.29 -3.37 -3.86
CA VAL A 41 1.89 -3.67 -2.49
C VAL A 41 2.09 -5.15 -2.23
N THR A 42 2.43 -5.50 -1.00
CA THR A 42 2.41 -6.89 -0.53
C THR A 42 1.32 -7.09 0.49
N SER A 43 0.82 -8.32 0.51
CA SER A 43 0.02 -8.84 1.60
C SER A 43 0.62 -10.16 2.05
N ASN A 44 0.43 -10.49 3.31
CA ASN A 44 0.75 -11.79 3.89
C ASN A 44 -0.34 -12.16 4.92
N PRO A 45 -0.38 -13.40 5.43
CA PRO A 45 -1.41 -13.82 6.38
C PRO A 45 -1.53 -12.90 7.62
N THR A 46 -0.41 -12.39 8.14
CA THR A 46 -0.41 -11.49 9.30
C THR A 46 -1.00 -10.11 8.97
N ILE A 47 -0.71 -9.55 7.79
CA ILE A 47 -1.31 -8.30 7.31
C ILE A 47 -2.82 -8.48 7.15
N PHE A 48 -3.27 -9.58 6.54
CA PHE A 48 -4.69 -9.85 6.37
C PHE A 48 -5.42 -10.02 7.70
N GLN A 49 -4.86 -10.79 8.62
CA GLN A 49 -5.44 -10.97 9.96
C GLN A 49 -5.62 -9.63 10.67
N LYS A 50 -4.60 -8.76 10.63
CA LYS A 50 -4.68 -7.42 11.21
C LYS A 50 -5.71 -6.54 10.51
N ALA A 51 -5.77 -6.56 9.17
CA ALA A 51 -6.71 -5.77 8.39
C ALA A 51 -8.17 -6.11 8.76
N ILE A 52 -8.49 -7.41 8.90
CA ILE A 52 -9.82 -7.89 9.27
C ILE A 52 -10.14 -7.57 10.74
N SER A 53 -9.22 -7.79 11.67
CA SER A 53 -9.52 -7.62 13.10
C SER A 53 -9.54 -6.17 13.60
N SER A 54 -8.94 -5.24 12.85
CA SER A 54 -8.81 -3.84 13.25
C SER A 54 -9.79 -2.88 12.55
N SER A 55 -10.64 -3.39 11.68
CA SER A 55 -11.55 -2.57 10.86
C SER A 55 -12.88 -3.28 10.63
N ASN A 56 -13.96 -2.52 10.67
CA ASN A 56 -15.30 -2.99 10.30
C ASN A 56 -15.52 -3.12 8.78
N ALA A 57 -14.52 -2.73 7.97
CA ALA A 57 -14.61 -2.75 6.51
C ALA A 57 -14.75 -4.17 5.90
N TYR A 58 -14.71 -5.21 6.75
CA TYR A 58 -14.86 -6.60 6.37
C TYR A 58 -16.09 -7.27 7.01
N ASP A 59 -16.87 -6.56 7.81
CA ASP A 59 -17.99 -7.13 8.59
C ASP A 59 -19.03 -7.80 7.69
N GLU A 60 -19.35 -7.23 6.52
CA GLU A 60 -20.29 -7.85 5.57
C GLU A 60 -19.85 -9.25 5.09
N GLN A 61 -18.55 -9.56 5.16
CA GLN A 61 -17.99 -10.83 4.71
C GLN A 61 -17.83 -11.86 5.83
N PHE A 62 -17.73 -11.41 7.09
CA PHE A 62 -17.34 -12.27 8.23
C PHE A 62 -18.19 -12.08 9.50
N GLY A 63 -19.14 -11.14 9.50
CA GLY A 63 -20.07 -10.85 10.60
C GLY A 63 -21.31 -11.74 10.62
#